data_AF-D8QHE2-F1
#
_entry.id   AF-D8QHE2-F1
#
_cell.length_a   1.000
_cell.length_b   1.000
_cell.length_c   1.000
_cell.angle_alpha   90.00
_cell.angle_beta   90.00
_cell.angle_gamma   90.00
#
_symmetry.space_group_name_H-M   'P 1'
#
loop_
_entity.id
_entity.type
_entity.pdbx_description
1 polymer ?
#
loop_
_entity_poly.entity_id
_entity_poly.type
_entity_poly.pdbx_seq_one_letter_code
_entity_poly.pdbx_strand_id
1 'polypeptide(L)' 'MATAAIQTRIGSATPIWDKNRAWRVGEHCSLWVNGGVDVYACIVAHVSSTATQPRPGSPYWQFIGRR' A
#
# COMPACT_ATOMS: atom_id res chain seq x y z
N MET A 1 5.66 9.83 20.77
CA MET A 1 5.60 8.57 19.99
C MET A 1 6.03 8.91 18.57
N ALA A 2 7.20 8.42 18.13
CA ALA A 2 7.70 8.72 16.79
C ALA A 2 6.85 7.98 15.76
N THR A 3 6.08 8.71 14.94
CA THR A 3 5.47 8.17 13.73
C THR A 3 6.61 7.69 12.86
N ALA A 4 6.75 6.38 12.67
CA ALA A 4 7.70 5.84 11.71
C ALA A 4 7.36 6.48 10.35
N ALA A 5 8.29 7.28 9.81
CA ALA A 5 8.09 7.91 8.52
C ALA A 5 7.93 6.78 7.49
N ILE A 6 6.75 6.71 6.88
CA ILE A 6 6.45 5.72 5.86
C ILE A 6 7.43 5.94 4.71
N GLN A 7 8.16 4.88 4.36
CA GLN A 7 9.19 4.95 3.32
C GLN A 7 8.53 5.29 1.98
N THR A 8 8.91 6.43 1.39
CA THR A 8 8.41 6.93 0.10
C THR A 8 9.16 6.38 -1.11
N ARG A 9 10.25 5.63 -0.90
CA ARG A 9 10.98 4.99 -2.01
C ARG A 9 10.27 3.72 -2.45
N ILE A 10 9.76 3.72 -3.67
CA ILE A 10 9.19 2.52 -4.30
C ILE A 10 10.33 1.54 -4.61
N GLY A 11 10.35 0.38 -3.94
CA GLY A 11 11.33 -0.68 -4.17
C GLY A 11 11.31 -1.23 -5.60
N SER A 12 12.36 -1.92 -6.03
CA SER A 12 12.44 -2.50 -7.39
C SER A 12 11.32 -3.50 -7.65
N ALA A 13 10.97 -4.31 -6.64
CA ALA A 13 9.85 -5.24 -6.66
C ALA A 13 8.76 -4.79 -5.67
N THR A 14 7.58 -4.45 -6.19
CA THR A 14 6.38 -4.16 -5.40
C THR A 14 5.33 -5.22 -5.70
N PRO A 15 4.90 -6.04 -4.73
CA PRO A 15 3.87 -7.04 -4.96
C PRO A 15 2.53 -6.39 -5.31
N ILE A 16 1.75 -7.04 -6.18
CA ILE A 16 0.36 -6.66 -6.39
C ILE A 16 -0.44 -6.82 -5.09
N TRP A 17 -1.38 -5.91 -4.86
CA TRP A 17 -2.30 -6.03 -3.73
C TRP A 17 -3.14 -7.31 -3.86
N ASP A 18 -3.24 -8.08 -2.77
CA ASP A 18 -3.95 -9.36 -2.72
C ASP A 18 -4.80 -9.47 -1.44
N LYS A 19 -5.92 -10.18 -1.51
CA LYS A 19 -6.81 -10.45 -0.37
C LYS A 19 -6.18 -11.50 0.55
N ASN A 20 -6.56 -11.48 1.83
CA ASN A 20 -6.08 -12.40 2.86
C ASN A 20 -4.55 -12.38 3.11
N ARG A 21 -3.82 -11.42 2.53
CA ARG A 21 -2.42 -11.18 2.83
C ARG A 21 -2.27 -10.28 4.05
N ALA A 22 -1.43 -10.67 5.00
CA ALA A 22 -1.03 -9.82 6.11
C ALA A 22 0.00 -8.78 5.62
N TRP A 23 -0.24 -7.51 5.93
CA TRP A 23 0.68 -6.41 5.63
C TRP A 23 1.18 -5.77 6.92
N ARG A 24 2.47 -5.47 6.95
CA ARG A 24 3.12 -4.70 8.02
C ARG A 24 3.14 -3.22 7.66
N VAL A 25 3.19 -2.36 8.67
CA VAL A 25 3.38 -0.91 8.46
C VAL A 25 4.66 -0.68 7.67
N GLY A 26 4.58 0.13 6.61
CA GLY A 26 5.67 0.43 5.70
C GLY A 26 5.84 -0.53 4.53
N GLU A 27 5.18 -1.70 4.51
CA GLU A 27 5.20 -2.56 3.33
C GLU A 27 4.45 -1.91 2.16
N HIS A 28 4.92 -2.18 0.95
CA HIS A 28 4.35 -1.60 -0.27
C HIS A 28 3.52 -2.62 -1.03
N CYS A 29 2.42 -2.17 -1.63
CA CYS A 29 1.64 -2.92 -2.59
C CYS A 29 1.34 -2.08 -3.84
N SER A 30 1.06 -2.75 -4.95
CA SER A 30 0.69 -2.11 -6.21
C SER A 30 -0.75 -2.44 -6.65
N LEU A 31 -1.39 -1.50 -7.34
CA LEU A 31 -2.66 -1.68 -8.04
C LEU A 31 -2.54 -1.21 -9.47
N TRP A 32 -3.09 -2.00 -10.39
CA TRP A 32 -3.29 -1.56 -11.77
C TRP A 32 -4.56 -0.69 -11.85
N VAL A 33 -4.40 0.59 -12.15
CA VAL A 33 -5.50 1.56 -12.23
C VAL A 33 -5.31 2.48 -13.43
N ASN A 34 -6.32 2.56 -14.30
CA ASN A 34 -6.34 3.47 -15.44
C ASN A 34 -5.07 3.38 -16.32
N GLY A 35 -4.63 2.17 -16.64
CA GLY A 35 -3.49 1.93 -17.54
C GLY A 35 -2.11 2.22 -16.93
N GLY A 36 -1.99 2.25 -15.60
CA GLY A 36 -0.69 2.35 -14.93
C GLY A 36 -0.70 1.70 -13.55
N VAL A 37 0.46 1.69 -12.90
CA VAL A 37 0.65 0.97 -11.64
C VAL A 37 0.77 1.98 -10.49
N ASP A 38 -0.31 2.14 -9.75
CA ASP A 38 -0.29 2.95 -8.53
C ASP A 38 0.34 2.14 -7.39
N VAL A 39 1.20 2.77 -6.60
CA VAL A 39 1.88 2.15 -5.47
C VAL A 39 1.45 2.81 -4.17
N TYR A 40 1.14 1.96 -3.20
CA TYR A 40 0.69 2.35 -1.87
C TYR A 40 1.60 1.74 -0.81
N ALA A 41 1.78 2.46 0.29
CA ALA A 41 2.41 1.97 1.49
C ALA A 41 1.37 1.73 2.58
N CYS A 42 1.50 0.61 3.29
CA CYS A 42 0.64 0.25 4.41
C CYS A 42 0.95 1.17 5.60
N ILE A 43 -0.07 1.83 6.15
CA ILE A 43 0.09 2.77 7.28
C ILE A 43 -0.42 2.18 8.60
N VAL A 44 -1.19 1.08 8.53
CA VAL A 44 -1.71 0.33 9.67
C VAL A 44 -1.60 -1.17 9.36
N ALA A 45 -0.92 -1.92 10.22
CA ALA A 45 -0.81 -3.37 10.06
C ALA A 45 -2.18 -4.05 10.09
N HIS A 46 -2.49 -4.87 9.09
CA HIS A 46 -3.78 -5.53 8.96
C HIS A 46 -3.71 -6.75 8.03
N VAL A 47 -4.76 -7.58 8.05
CA VAL A 47 -4.99 -8.61 7.03
C VAL A 47 -5.90 -8.02 5.95
N SER A 48 -5.49 -8.17 4.69
CA SER A 48 -6.20 -7.61 3.55
C SER A 48 -7.58 -8.21 3.38
N SER A 49 -8.57 -7.35 3.15
CA SER A 49 -9.89 -7.74 2.68
C SER A 49 -10.35 -6.75 1.61
N THR A 50 -11.46 -7.06 0.92
CA THR A 50 -12.06 -6.11 -0.03
C THR A 50 -12.32 -4.73 0.59
N ALA A 51 -12.68 -4.69 1.88
CA ALA A 51 -12.95 -3.44 2.60
C ALA A 51 -11.68 -2.59 2.80
N THR A 52 -10.52 -3.24 2.91
CA THR A 52 -9.21 -2.62 3.14
C THR A 52 -8.40 -2.47 1.84
N GLN A 53 -9.00 -2.63 0.67
CA GLN A 53 -8.30 -2.40 -0.61
C GLN A 53 -7.76 -0.95 -0.69
N PRO A 54 -6.52 -0.74 -1.17
CA PRO A 54 -5.95 0.59 -1.34
C PRO A 54 -6.81 1.42 -2.29
N ARG A 55 -7.10 2.65 -1.85
CA ARG A 55 -7.87 3.66 -2.57
C ARG A 55 -7.52 5.05 -2.00
N PRO A 56 -7.74 6.14 -2.76
CA PRO A 56 -7.62 7.48 -2.21
C PRO A 56 -8.44 7.65 -0.92
N GLY A 57 -7.82 8.17 0.14
CA GLY A 57 -8.45 8.33 1.45
C GLY A 57 -8.59 7.04 2.28
N SER A 58 -7.95 5.94 1.89
CA SER A 58 -7.93 4.73 2.70
C SER A 58 -7.23 4.95 4.05
N PRO A 59 -7.80 4.50 5.18
CA PRO A 59 -7.14 4.58 6.48
C PRO A 59 -6.01 3.54 6.65
N TYR A 60 -5.83 2.63 5.70
CA TYR A 60 -4.83 1.56 5.74
C TYR A 60 -3.67 1.78 4.78
N TRP A 61 -3.84 2.65 3.79
CA TRP A 61 -2.92 2.79 2.67
C TRP A 61 -2.68 4.24 2.32
N GLN A 62 -1.42 4.60 2.17
CA GLN A 62 -0.98 5.90 1.67
C GLN A 62 -0.44 5.73 0.26
N PHE A 63 -0.98 6.50 -0.70
CA PHE A 63 -0.40 6.57 -2.04
C PHE A 63 1.02 7.17 -1.96
N ILE A 64 2.00 6.49 -2.56
CA ILE A 64 3.40 6.95 -2.56
C ILE A 64 3.94 7.25 -3.97
N GLY A 65 3.23 6.85 -5.03
CA GLY A 65 3.57 7.20 -6.40
C GLY A 65 3.00 6.24 -7.43
N ARG A 66 3.32 6.48 -8.70
CA ARG A 66 2.87 5.69 -9.84
C ARG A 66 4.07 5.28 -10.70
N ARG A 67 3.99 4.08 -11.29
CA ARG A 67 4.89 3.55 -12.32
C ARG A 67 4.18 3.40 -13.65
#